data_AF-A0A4R9J5C2-F1
#
_entry.id   AF-A0A4R9J5C2-F1
#
_cell.length_a   1.000
_cell.length_b   1.000
_cell.length_c   1.000
_cell.angle_alpha   90.00
_cell.angle_beta   90.00
_cell.angle_gamma   90.00
#
_symmetry.space_group_name_H-M   'P 1'
#
loop_
_entity.id
_entity.type
_entity.pdbx_description
1 polymer ?
#
loop_
_entity_poly.entity_id
_entity_poly.type
_entity_poly.pdbx_seq_one_letter_code
_entity_poly.pdbx_strand_id
1 'polypeptide(L)'
;MFNFFKNSERKKKIELQDNETQERLIEALLLTMYADGKIKVSENDSLEKILDSVAWHEAFRYRGKFGEIISKVRSALENDLQLADMIRAIVNLDDDRNGFIIECCEELASSDKDFDGSERSIIERMRKLRY
;
A
#
# COMPACT_ATOMS: atom_id res chain seq x y z
N MET A 1 22.15 -16.03 -3.32
CA MET A 1 20.98 -16.94 -3.32
C MET A 1 20.15 -16.61 -2.08
N PHE A 2 19.25 -15.64 -2.19
CA PHE A 2 18.44 -15.17 -1.07
C PHE A 2 17.21 -16.08 -0.92
N ASN A 3 17.22 -16.90 0.12
CA ASN A 3 16.09 -17.72 0.53
C ASN A 3 15.03 -16.82 1.19
N PHE A 4 14.12 -16.25 0.39
CA PHE A 4 12.97 -15.49 0.90
C PHE A 4 11.74 -16.36 1.22
N PHE A 5 11.78 -17.67 0.93
CA PHE A 5 10.62 -18.57 1.05
C PHE A 5 10.55 -19.40 2.35
N LYS A 6 11.05 -18.88 3.48
CA LYS A 6 10.96 -19.57 4.79
C LYS A 6 10.04 -18.90 5.81
N ASN A 7 9.06 -18.12 5.37
CA ASN A 7 7.99 -17.58 6.22
C ASN A 7 6.58 -17.96 5.73
N SER A 8 6.44 -19.14 5.10
CA SER A 8 5.14 -19.67 4.64
C SER A 8 4.14 -19.99 5.76
N GLU A 9 4.52 -19.85 7.04
CA GLU A 9 3.65 -20.05 8.20
C GLU A 9 3.20 -18.73 8.86
N ARG A 10 3.63 -17.57 8.34
CA ARG A 10 3.21 -16.24 8.82
C ARG A 10 2.14 -15.58 7.96
N LYS A 11 1.40 -16.33 7.14
CA LYS A 11 0.10 -15.86 6.63
C LYS A 11 -0.93 -15.89 7.76
N LYS A 12 -0.71 -15.13 8.83
CA LYS A 12 -1.84 -14.57 9.57
C LYS A 12 -2.55 -13.73 8.52
N LYS A 13 -3.75 -14.16 8.09
CA LYS A 13 -4.76 -13.21 7.65
C LYS A 13 -4.81 -12.17 8.76
N ILE A 14 -4.15 -11.03 8.57
CA ILE A 14 -4.40 -9.91 9.45
C ILE A 14 -5.84 -9.58 9.14
N GLU A 15 -6.73 -9.96 10.06
CA GLU A 15 -8.12 -9.55 9.99
C GLU A 15 -8.10 -8.04 10.18
N LEU A 16 -8.13 -7.33 9.05
CA LEU A 16 -8.42 -5.90 9.05
C LEU A 16 -9.89 -5.79 9.39
N GLN A 17 -10.23 -5.81 10.67
CA GLN A 17 -11.63 -5.80 11.09
C GLN A 17 -12.27 -4.40 10.98
N ASP A 18 -11.48 -3.36 10.71
CA ASP A 18 -11.97 -2.00 10.56
C ASP A 18 -11.77 -1.44 9.15
N ASN A 19 -12.73 -0.61 8.73
CA ASN A 19 -12.73 0.04 7.42
C ASN A 19 -11.56 1.03 7.26
N GLU A 20 -11.07 1.62 8.36
CA GLU A 20 -10.00 2.61 8.30
C GLU A 20 -8.71 1.98 7.81
N THR A 21 -8.30 0.85 8.37
CA THR A 21 -7.09 0.14 7.95
C THR A 21 -7.17 -0.33 6.50
N GLN A 22 -8.34 -0.79 6.08
CA GLN A 22 -8.61 -1.20 4.69
C GLN A 22 -8.50 -0.04 3.71
N GLU A 23 -9.00 1.14 4.10
CA GLU A 23 -8.85 2.36 3.31
C GLU A 23 -7.39 2.81 3.25
N ARG A 24 -6.66 2.80 4.38
CA ARG A 24 -5.22 3.14 4.41
C ARG A 24 -4.37 2.21 3.57
N LEU A 25 -4.70 0.91 3.57
CA LEU A 25 -4.03 -0.07 2.71
C LEU A 25 -4.19 0.30 1.23
N ILE A 26 -5.42 0.58 0.78
CA ILE A 26 -5.67 0.93 -0.63
C ILE A 26 -5.00 2.25 -1.00
N GLU A 27 -5.09 3.25 -0.13
CA GLU A 27 -4.39 4.52 -0.30
C GLU A 27 -2.87 4.32 -0.46
N ALA A 28 -2.26 3.49 0.37
CA ALA A 28 -0.83 3.21 0.33
C ALA A 28 -0.41 2.43 -0.93
N LEU A 29 -1.16 1.40 -1.30
CA LEU A 29 -0.90 0.59 -2.50
C LEU A 29 -1.01 1.43 -3.77
N LEU A 30 -2.07 2.23 -3.89
CA LEU A 30 -2.25 3.13 -5.03
C LEU A 30 -1.22 4.26 -5.02
N LEU A 31 -0.89 4.84 -3.87
CA LEU A 31 0.16 5.86 -3.80
C LEU A 31 1.52 5.29 -4.25
N THR A 32 1.84 4.06 -3.88
CA THR A 32 3.06 3.36 -4.29
C THR A 32 3.06 3.14 -5.81
N MET A 33 1.98 2.56 -6.34
CA MET A 33 1.85 2.26 -7.78
C MET A 33 1.89 3.50 -8.67
N TYR A 34 1.39 4.65 -8.19
CA TYR A 34 1.39 5.90 -8.96
C TYR A 34 2.63 6.77 -8.74
N ALA A 35 3.56 6.36 -7.86
CA ALA A 35 4.68 7.20 -7.43
C ALA A 35 5.60 7.63 -8.59
N ASP A 36 5.78 6.78 -9.60
CA ASP A 36 6.61 7.05 -10.78
C ASP A 36 5.81 7.62 -11.98
N GLY A 37 4.49 7.81 -11.80
CA GLY A 37 3.57 8.30 -12.83
C GLY A 37 3.25 7.29 -13.93
N LYS A 38 3.68 6.04 -13.82
CA LYS A 38 3.38 4.95 -14.75
C LYS A 38 2.52 3.90 -14.04
N ILE A 39 1.79 3.12 -14.82
CA ILE A 39 1.03 1.97 -14.29
C ILE A 39 1.44 0.79 -15.14
N LYS A 40 2.06 -0.21 -14.51
CA LYS A 40 2.47 -1.43 -15.19
C LYS A 40 1.40 -2.51 -15.01
N VAL A 41 1.22 -3.35 -16.03
CA VAL A 41 0.27 -4.47 -15.96
C VAL A 41 0.67 -5.45 -14.85
N SER A 42 1.97 -5.67 -14.64
CA SER A 42 2.53 -6.52 -13.57
C SER A 42 2.21 -6.02 -12.16
N GLU A 43 2.17 -4.70 -11.94
CA GLU A 43 1.75 -4.09 -10.68
C GLU A 43 0.26 -4.27 -10.43
N ASN A 44 -0.57 -4.18 -11.47
CA ASN A 44 -2.01 -4.41 -11.35
C ASN A 44 -2.32 -5.86 -10.94
N ASP A 45 -1.65 -6.85 -11.54
CA ASP A 45 -1.81 -8.25 -11.16
C ASP A 45 -1.37 -8.52 -9.71
N SER A 46 -0.30 -7.85 -9.26
CA SER A 46 0.19 -7.95 -7.89
C SER A 46 -0.74 -7.25 -6.90
N LEU A 47 -1.29 -6.11 -7.27
CA LEU A 47 -2.32 -5.41 -6.53
C LEU A 47 -3.53 -6.33 -6.32
N GLU A 48 -4.07 -6.94 -7.37
CA GLU A 48 -5.21 -7.86 -7.23
C GLU A 48 -4.89 -9.05 -6.31
N LYS A 49 -3.70 -9.64 -6.42
CA LYS A 49 -3.27 -10.74 -5.51
C LYS A 49 -3.19 -10.30 -4.05
N ILE A 50 -2.64 -9.12 -3.79
CA ILE A 50 -2.56 -8.55 -2.43
C ILE A 50 -3.98 -8.34 -1.90
N LEU A 51 -4.85 -7.69 -2.67
CA LEU A 51 -6.22 -7.42 -2.26
C LEU A 51 -7.00 -8.72 -2.03
N ASP A 52 -6.86 -9.74 -2.87
CA ASP A 52 -7.53 -11.04 -2.68
C ASP A 52 -7.00 -11.80 -1.46
N SER A 53 -5.78 -11.50 -1.00
CA SER A 53 -5.19 -12.11 0.20
C SER A 53 -5.67 -11.48 1.51
N VAL A 54 -6.22 -10.26 1.45
CA VAL A 54 -6.69 -9.49 2.59
C VAL A 54 -8.09 -9.98 3.01
N ALA A 55 -8.29 -10.16 4.32
CA ALA A 55 -9.61 -10.40 4.88
C ALA A 55 -10.39 -9.07 4.93
N TRP A 56 -11.16 -8.79 3.88
CA TRP A 56 -12.01 -7.60 3.82
C TRP A 56 -13.18 -7.69 4.79
N HIS A 57 -13.58 -6.53 5.30
CA HIS A 57 -14.77 -6.39 6.11
C HIS A 57 -15.97 -6.53 5.15
N GLU A 58 -16.99 -7.31 5.51
CA GLU A 58 -18.07 -7.70 4.58
C GLU A 58 -18.80 -6.51 3.94
N ALA A 59 -18.86 -5.37 4.65
CA ALA A 59 -19.46 -4.14 4.15
C ALA A 59 -18.52 -3.31 3.23
N PHE A 60 -17.23 -3.62 3.18
CA PHE A 60 -16.23 -2.84 2.46
C PHE A 60 -16.12 -3.28 1.00
N ARG A 61 -16.47 -2.39 0.08
CA ARG A 61 -16.37 -2.62 -1.36
C ARG A 61 -15.21 -1.82 -1.95
N TYR A 62 -14.00 -2.38 -1.90
CA TYR A 62 -12.78 -1.69 -2.33
C TYR A 62 -12.86 -1.16 -3.77
N ARG A 63 -13.41 -1.93 -4.72
CA ARG A 63 -13.54 -1.50 -6.13
C ARG A 63 -14.38 -0.23 -6.30
N GLY A 64 -15.35 0.00 -5.43
CA GLY A 64 -16.16 1.23 -5.44
C GLY A 64 -15.41 2.48 -4.96
N LYS A 65 -14.28 2.30 -4.27
CA LYS A 65 -13.47 3.38 -3.69
C LYS A 65 -12.26 3.78 -4.55
N PHE A 66 -11.88 2.97 -5.53
CA PHE A 66 -10.69 3.22 -6.34
C PHE A 66 -10.74 4.55 -7.08
N GLY A 67 -11.86 4.92 -7.69
CA GLY A 67 -11.96 6.19 -8.42
C GLY A 67 -11.73 7.42 -7.53
N GLU A 68 -12.28 7.40 -6.31
CA GLU A 68 -12.10 8.45 -5.30
C GLU A 68 -10.64 8.50 -4.84
N ILE A 69 -10.07 7.35 -4.45
CA ILE A 69 -8.70 7.27 -3.93
C ILE A 69 -7.67 7.60 -5.01
N ILE A 70 -7.83 7.14 -6.25
CA ILE A 70 -6.92 7.49 -7.36
C ILE A 70 -6.89 9.00 -7.58
N SER A 71 -8.05 9.66 -7.52
CA SER A 71 -8.12 11.12 -7.68
C SER A 71 -7.38 11.85 -6.55
N LYS A 72 -7.53 11.36 -5.32
CA LYS A 72 -6.81 11.85 -4.14
C LYS A 72 -5.29 11.64 -4.25
N VAL A 73 -4.86 10.44 -4.65
CA VAL A 73 -3.44 10.09 -4.85
C VAL A 73 -2.80 11.01 -5.88
N ARG A 74 -3.45 11.21 -7.04
CA ARG A 74 -2.92 12.09 -8.11
C ARG A 74 -2.76 13.53 -7.62
N SER A 75 -3.77 14.04 -6.92
CA SER A 75 -3.72 15.40 -6.36
C SER A 75 -2.60 15.54 -5.32
N ALA A 76 -2.40 14.51 -4.50
CA ALA A 76 -1.33 14.47 -3.52
C ALA A 76 0.06 14.44 -4.18
N LEU A 77 0.26 13.63 -5.22
CA LEU A 77 1.55 13.55 -5.93
C LEU A 77 1.96 14.86 -6.62
N GLU A 78 1.00 15.72 -6.96
CA GLU A 78 1.24 17.06 -7.53
C GLU A 78 1.55 18.12 -6.45
N ASN A 79 1.38 17.82 -5.17
CA ASN A 79 1.53 18.78 -4.07
C ASN A 79 2.20 18.15 -2.83
N ASP A 80 3.45 18.55 -2.55
CA ASP A 80 4.26 18.00 -1.46
C ASP A 80 3.59 18.06 -0.07
N LEU A 81 2.79 19.09 0.22
CA LEU A 81 2.07 19.21 1.48
C LEU A 81 0.94 18.17 1.56
N GLN A 82 0.16 18.03 0.49
CA GLN A 82 -0.89 17.01 0.42
C GLN A 82 -0.33 15.60 0.44
N LEU A 83 0.81 15.36 -0.22
CA LEU A 83 1.53 14.10 -0.14
C LEU A 83 1.98 13.79 1.29
N ALA A 84 2.56 14.78 1.98
CA ALA A 84 2.96 14.61 3.37
C ALA A 84 1.76 14.29 4.28
N ASP A 85 0.64 14.99 4.10
CA ASP A 85 -0.58 14.77 4.88
C ASP A 85 -1.21 13.40 4.59
N MET A 86 -1.21 12.97 3.33
CA MET A 86 -1.68 11.65 2.93
C MET A 86 -0.81 10.55 3.55
N ILE A 87 0.52 10.66 3.48
CA ILE A 87 1.42 9.68 4.09
C ILE A 87 1.21 9.64 5.61
N ARG A 88 1.08 10.79 6.28
CA ARG A 88 0.76 10.83 7.72
C ARG A 88 -0.55 10.12 8.04
N ALA A 89 -1.60 10.35 7.23
CA ALA A 89 -2.88 9.70 7.44
C ALA A 89 -2.80 8.18 7.23
N ILE A 90 -2.02 7.71 6.25
CA ILE A 90 -1.75 6.29 6.02
C ILE A 90 -1.09 5.64 7.24
N VAL A 91 -0.10 6.30 7.84
CA VAL A 91 0.67 5.74 8.96
C VAL A 91 0.16 6.13 10.34
N ASN A 92 -1.00 6.78 10.43
CA ASN A 92 -1.65 7.14 11.70
C ASN A 92 -2.48 5.97 12.26
N LEU A 93 -1.89 4.78 12.29
CA LEU A 93 -2.45 3.56 12.86
C LEU A 93 -1.48 3.02 13.92
N ASP A 94 -1.84 1.92 14.58
CA ASP A 94 -0.85 1.23 15.42
C ASP A 94 0.25 0.56 14.59
N ASP A 95 1.32 0.21 15.29
CA ASP A 95 2.55 -0.33 14.75
C ASP A 95 2.36 -1.60 13.92
N ASP A 96 1.44 -2.49 14.32
CA ASP A 96 1.20 -3.75 13.63
C ASP A 96 0.50 -3.50 12.29
N ARG A 97 -0.52 -2.62 12.29
CA ARG A 97 -1.23 -2.22 11.06
C ARG A 97 -0.33 -1.46 10.11
N ASN A 98 0.48 -0.53 10.61
CA ASN A 98 1.47 0.20 9.82
C ASN A 98 2.50 -0.74 9.20
N GLY A 99 3.00 -1.71 9.99
CA GLY A 99 3.93 -2.72 9.51
C GLY A 99 3.36 -3.53 8.35
N PHE A 100 2.11 -3.99 8.49
CA PHE A 100 1.42 -4.71 7.44
C PHE A 100 1.25 -3.92 6.14
N ILE A 101 0.78 -2.67 6.23
CA ILE A 101 0.60 -1.82 5.05
C ILE A 101 1.93 -1.64 4.31
N ILE A 102 3.01 -1.36 5.04
CA ILE A 102 4.35 -1.20 4.47
C ILE A 102 4.81 -2.49 3.79
N GLU A 103 4.62 -3.66 4.43
CA GLU A 103 4.97 -4.96 3.84
C GLU A 103 4.22 -5.20 2.51
N CYS A 104 2.92 -4.87 2.44
CA CYS A 104 2.16 -4.97 1.21
C CYS A 104 2.68 -4.02 0.10
N CYS A 105 3.06 -2.79 0.46
CA CYS A 105 3.67 -1.85 -0.50
C CYS A 105 5.03 -2.36 -1.02
N GLU A 106 5.84 -2.99 -0.18
CA GLU A 106 7.10 -3.60 -0.61
C GLU A 106 6.89 -4.82 -1.51
N GLU A 107 5.90 -5.66 -1.20
CA GLU A 107 5.51 -6.77 -2.08
C GLU A 107 5.06 -6.24 -3.45
N LEU A 108 4.26 -5.18 -3.48
CA LEU A 108 3.80 -4.54 -4.72
C LEU A 108 4.97 -3.99 -5.55
N ALA A 109 5.82 -3.15 -4.93
CA ALA A 109 6.94 -2.48 -5.61
C ALA A 109 8.05 -3.45 -6.06
N SER A 110 8.17 -4.62 -5.41
CA SER A 110 9.13 -5.65 -5.81
C SER A 110 8.64 -6.58 -6.92
N SER A 111 7.37 -6.45 -7.34
CA SER A 111 6.74 -7.39 -8.27
C SER A 111 7.31 -7.36 -9.69
N ASP A 112 7.81 -6.21 -10.16
CA ASP A 112 8.35 -6.04 -11.51
C ASP A 112 9.88 -6.06 -11.58
N LYS A 113 10.57 -6.41 -10.48
CA LYS A 113 12.05 -6.36 -10.30
C LYS A 113 12.68 -4.97 -10.50
N ASP A 114 11.89 -3.96 -10.83
CA ASP A 114 12.30 -2.59 -11.06
C ASP A 114 11.72 -1.74 -9.93
N PHE A 115 12.31 -1.92 -8.74
CA PHE A 115 11.94 -1.16 -7.55
C PHE A 115 12.50 0.26 -7.69
N ASP A 116 11.69 1.16 -8.25
CA ASP A 116 12.11 2.50 -8.64
C ASP A 116 12.43 3.37 -7.40
N GLY A 117 13.25 4.40 -7.61
CA GLY A 117 13.57 5.39 -6.58
C GLY A 117 12.34 6.10 -6.02
N SER A 118 11.30 6.29 -6.83
CA SER A 118 10.07 6.99 -6.42
C SER A 118 9.25 6.16 -5.44
N GLU A 119 9.00 4.89 -5.74
CA GLU A 119 8.29 3.95 -4.86
C GLU A 119 9.03 3.76 -3.54
N ARG A 120 10.36 3.57 -3.62
CA ARG A 120 11.22 3.45 -2.44
C ARG A 120 11.16 4.70 -1.57
N SER A 121 11.17 5.89 -2.17
CA SER A 121 11.06 7.15 -1.45
C SER A 121 9.76 7.24 -0.65
N ILE A 122 8.63 6.83 -1.26
CA ILE A 122 7.32 6.79 -0.57
C ILE A 122 7.35 5.82 0.61
N ILE A 123 7.82 4.58 0.41
CA ILE A 123 7.89 3.56 1.46
C ILE A 123 8.80 4.00 2.62
N GLU A 124 9.95 4.60 2.31
CA GLU A 124 10.86 5.13 3.33
C GLU A 124 10.26 6.31 4.10
N ARG A 125 9.45 7.15 3.45
CA ARG A 125 8.71 8.22 4.15
C ARG A 125 7.66 7.64 5.11
N MET A 126 6.93 6.60 4.70
CA MET A 126 5.99 5.89 5.59
C MET A 126 6.73 5.33 6.82
N ARG A 127 7.86 4.66 6.61
CA ARG A 127 8.70 4.12 7.70
C ARG A 127 9.17 5.18 8.69
N LYS A 128 9.62 6.33 8.18
CA LYS A 128 10.12 7.43 9.03
C LYS A 128 9.03 8.08 9.87
N LEU A 129 7.80 8.14 9.37
CA LEU A 129 6.68 8.79 10.04
C LEU A 129 5.91 7.87 11.00
N ARG A 130 6.26 6.58 11.02
CA ARG A 130 5.76 5.62 12.00
C ARG A 130 6.26 5.92 13.43
N TYR A 131 7.38 6.63 13.57
CA TYR A 131 8.06 6.96 14.83
C TYR A 131 8.13 8.48 15.04
#